data_AF-A0A1A8E2C3-F1
#
_entry.id   AF-A0A1A8E2C3-F1
#
_cell.length_a   1.000
_cell.length_b   1.000
_cell.length_c   1.000
_cell.angle_alpha   90.00
_cell.angle_beta   90.00
_cell.angle_gamma   90.00
#
_symmetry.space_group_name_H-M   'P 1'
#
loop_
_entity.id
_entity.type
_entity.pdbx_description
1 polymer ?
#
loop_
_entity_poly.entity_id
_entity_poly.type
_entity_poly.pdbx_seq_one_letter_code
_entity_poly.pdbx_strand_id
1 'polypeptide(L)'
;LVLEAVLLEVILTEGDAAYLSLALTCKHFITIVSDPVFRKKAHFAWLDGEIHWSRFSATFKSEHGLYKDCVGFTGKGRRGKYPRYYS
;
A
#
# COMPACT_ATOMS: atom_id res chain seq x y z
N LEU A 1 -13.78 -10.86 1.96
CA LEU A 1 -14.05 -11.34 0.59
C LEU A 1 -12.76 -11.92 0.01
N VAL A 2 -12.78 -13.13 -0.54
CA VAL A 2 -11.58 -13.80 -1.11
C VAL A 2 -10.94 -12.95 -2.21
N LEU A 3 -11.77 -12.28 -3.04
CA LEU A 3 -11.29 -11.44 -4.12
C LEU A 3 -10.41 -10.27 -3.66
N GLU A 4 -10.83 -9.52 -2.63
CA GLU A 4 -10.02 -8.42 -2.09
C GLU A 4 -8.64 -8.90 -1.61
N ALA A 5 -8.57 -10.09 -1.00
CA ALA A 5 -7.31 -10.66 -0.54
C ALA A 5 -6.38 -11.00 -1.72
N VAL A 6 -6.94 -11.54 -2.81
CA VAL A 6 -6.18 -11.83 -4.04
C VAL A 6 -5.68 -10.54 -4.69
N LEU A 7 -6.54 -9.53 -4.86
CA LEU A 7 -6.15 -8.24 -5.45
C LEU A 7 -5.09 -7.53 -4.61
N LEU A 8 -5.20 -7.63 -3.28
CA LEU A 8 -4.21 -7.10 -2.35
C LEU A 8 -2.84 -7.77 -2.55
N GLU A 9 -2.79 -9.10 -2.66
CA GLU A 9 -1.50 -9.81 -2.86
C GLU A 9 -0.84 -9.46 -4.20
N VAL A 10 -1.63 -9.29 -5.27
CA VAL A 10 -1.12 -8.81 -6.57
C VAL A 10 -0.49 -7.42 -6.43
N ILE A 11 -1.18 -6.49 -5.76
CA ILE A 11 -0.66 -5.13 -5.52
C ILE A 11 0.61 -5.15 -4.68
N LEU A 12 0.67 -5.97 -3.63
CA LEU A 12 1.88 -6.08 -2.80
C LEU A 12 3.06 -6.66 -3.59
N THR A 13 2.80 -7.55 -4.55
CA THR A 13 3.84 -8.22 -5.35
C THR A 13 4.36 -7.34 -6.49
N GLU A 14 3.47 -6.64 -7.18
CA GLU A 14 3.77 -5.86 -8.38
C GLU A 14 3.95 -4.36 -8.11
N GLY A 15 3.47 -3.87 -6.96
CA GLY A 15 3.49 -2.47 -6.57
C GLY A 15 2.39 -1.64 -7.25
N ASP A 16 2.58 -0.32 -7.27
CA ASP A 16 1.53 0.62 -7.67
C ASP A 16 1.02 0.43 -9.11
N ALA A 17 1.84 -0.13 -10.00
CA ALA A 17 1.44 -0.43 -11.38
C ALA A 17 0.24 -1.39 -11.46
N ALA A 18 0.10 -2.29 -10.48
CA ALA A 18 -1.02 -3.24 -10.42
C ALA A 18 -2.38 -2.55 -10.28
N TYR A 19 -2.46 -1.37 -9.65
CA TYR A 19 -3.74 -0.66 -9.54
C TYR A 19 -4.36 -0.38 -10.89
N LEU A 20 -3.55 0.09 -11.85
CA LEU A 20 -4.03 0.40 -13.19
C LEU A 20 -4.42 -0.88 -13.95
N SER A 21 -3.54 -1.90 -13.92
CA SER A 21 -3.81 -3.18 -14.59
C SER A 21 -5.09 -3.85 -14.08
N LEU A 22 -5.29 -3.88 -12.76
CA LEU A 22 -6.49 -4.44 -12.13
C LEU A 22 -7.74 -3.61 -12.45
N ALA A 23 -7.64 -2.27 -12.42
CA ALA A 23 -8.76 -1.40 -12.75
C ALA A 23 -9.24 -1.57 -14.20
N LEU A 24 -8.33 -1.87 -15.13
CA LEU A 24 -8.66 -2.12 -16.53
C LEU A 24 -9.26 -3.53 -16.79
N THR A 25 -9.22 -4.43 -15.80
CA THR A 25 -9.68 -5.82 -15.97
C THR A 25 -11.20 -5.90 -16.04
N CYS A 26 -11.92 -5.31 -15.09
CA CYS A 26 -13.39 -5.26 -15.10
C CYS A 26 -13.95 -4.18 -14.15
N LYS A 27 -15.24 -3.86 -14.31
CA LYS A 27 -15.96 -2.87 -13.47
C LYS A 27 -15.90 -3.18 -11.97
N HIS A 28 -15.92 -4.45 -11.59
CA HIS A 28 -15.88 -4.82 -10.17
C HIS A 28 -14.49 -4.59 -9.58
N PHE A 29 -13.43 -4.86 -10.34
CA PHE A 29 -12.05 -4.66 -9.88
C PHE A 29 -11.73 -3.19 -9.71
N ILE A 30 -12.09 -2.32 -10.68
CA ILE A 30 -11.91 -0.88 -10.54
C ILE A 30 -12.63 -0.33 -9.30
N THR A 31 -13.84 -0.81 -8.98
CA THR A 31 -14.56 -0.42 -7.75
C THR A 31 -13.76 -0.78 -6.50
N ILE A 32 -13.16 -1.98 -6.44
CA ILE A 32 -12.37 -2.41 -5.28
C ILE A 32 -11.05 -1.63 -5.18
N VAL A 33 -10.27 -1.56 -6.26
CA VAL A 33 -8.92 -0.98 -6.20
C VAL A 33 -8.92 0.56 -6.13
N SER A 34 -10.06 1.18 -6.46
CA SER A 34 -10.26 2.62 -6.30
C SER A 34 -10.83 3.00 -4.93
N ASP A 35 -11.32 2.03 -4.14
CA ASP A 35 -11.85 2.29 -2.80
C ASP A 35 -10.74 2.82 -1.86
N PRO A 36 -10.91 4.00 -1.25
CA PRO A 36 -9.96 4.54 -0.29
C PRO A 36 -9.64 3.59 0.87
N VAL A 37 -10.60 2.80 1.35
CA VAL A 37 -10.39 1.85 2.46
C VAL A 37 -9.48 0.70 2.02
N PHE A 38 -9.72 0.15 0.83
CA PHE A 38 -8.85 -0.86 0.24
C PHE A 38 -7.42 -0.33 -0.01
N ARG A 39 -7.29 0.89 -0.57
CA ARG A 39 -5.98 1.52 -0.80
C ARG A 39 -5.20 1.74 0.50
N LYS A 40 -5.90 2.17 1.56
CA LYS A 40 -5.34 2.31 2.92
C LYS A 40 -4.78 0.99 3.42
N LYS A 41 -5.57 -0.08 3.29
CA LYS A 41 -5.20 -1.42 3.71
C LYS A 41 -3.96 -1.92 2.95
N ALA A 42 -3.92 -1.72 1.64
CA ALA A 42 -2.76 -2.08 0.81
C ALA A 42 -1.50 -1.33 1.21
N HIS A 43 -1.61 -0.02 1.44
CA HIS A 43 -0.49 0.80 1.89
C HIS A 43 0.10 0.32 3.22
N PHE A 44 -0.74 0.03 4.22
CA PHE A 44 -0.24 -0.49 5.50
C PHE A 44 0.31 -1.90 5.42
N ALA A 45 -0.28 -2.77 4.61
CA ALA A 45 0.25 -4.11 4.39
C ALA A 45 1.64 -4.06 3.73
N TRP A 46 1.87 -3.10 2.83
CA TRP A 46 3.18 -2.83 2.26
C TRP A 46 4.17 -2.32 3.32
N LEU A 47 3.80 -1.28 4.08
CA LEU A 47 4.64 -0.77 5.16
C LEU A 47 4.98 -1.83 6.22
N ASP A 48 4.03 -2.70 6.56
CA ASP A 48 4.28 -3.83 7.47
C ASP A 48 5.27 -4.85 6.90
N GLY A 49 5.23 -5.07 5.59
CA GLY A 49 6.18 -5.94 4.89
C GLY A 49 7.60 -5.39 4.85
N GLU A 50 7.77 -4.07 4.78
CA GLU A 50 9.09 -3.44 4.65
C GLU A 50 9.72 -3.03 5.99
N ILE A 51 8.92 -2.46 6.90
CA ILE A 51 9.41 -1.79 8.11
C ILE A 51 8.76 -2.29 9.40
N HIS A 52 7.89 -3.31 9.31
CA HIS A 52 7.05 -3.74 10.43
C HIS A 52 6.29 -2.57 11.08
N TRP A 53 5.63 -1.75 10.27
CA TRP A 53 4.92 -0.54 10.70
C TRP A 53 3.98 -0.76 11.90
N SER A 54 3.31 -1.89 11.98
CA SER A 54 2.44 -2.30 13.07
C SER A 54 3.14 -2.31 14.42
N ARG A 55 4.46 -2.54 14.48
CA ARG A 55 5.27 -2.56 15.70
C ARG A 55 5.62 -1.17 16.26
N PHE A 56 5.47 -0.10 15.48
CA PHE A 56 5.73 1.25 16.00
C PHE A 56 4.66 1.68 17.00
N SER A 57 5.05 2.51 17.98
CA SER A 57 4.17 3.04 19.00
C SER A 57 3.10 3.96 18.40
N ALA A 58 1.97 4.11 19.10
CA ALA A 58 0.91 5.03 18.68
C ALA A 58 1.40 6.48 18.58
N THR A 59 2.31 6.89 19.48
CA THR A 59 2.94 8.22 19.47
C THR A 59 3.75 8.45 18.19
N PHE A 60 4.63 7.51 17.84
CA PHE A 60 5.44 7.58 16.62
C PHE A 60 4.58 7.66 15.36
N LYS A 61 3.50 6.86 15.30
CA LYS A 61 2.55 6.87 14.18
C LYS A 61 1.80 8.20 14.06
N SER A 62 1.51 8.86 15.19
CA SER A 62 0.84 10.15 15.23
C SER A 62 1.76 11.29 14.78
N GLU A 63 3.03 11.26 15.18
CA GLU A 63 4.04 12.28 14.83
C GLU A 63 4.42 12.27 13.34
N HIS A 64 4.38 11.10 12.70
CA HIS A 64 4.83 10.92 11.31
C HIS A 64 3.71 10.83 10.27
N GLY A 65 2.49 11.27 10.59
CA GLY A 65 1.44 11.57 9.61
C GLY A 65 1.05 10.39 8.70
N LEU A 66 0.15 9.54 9.20
CA LEU A 66 -0.51 8.47 8.43
C LEU A 66 -1.36 9.04 7.28
N TYR A 67 -0.80 9.39 6.10
CA TYR A 67 -1.48 9.17 4.82
C TYR A 67 -0.76 9.56 3.53
N LYS A 68 0.35 10.30 3.56
CA LYS A 68 0.97 10.75 2.30
C LYS A 68 2.47 10.94 2.38
N ASP A 69 2.96 11.33 3.55
CA ASP A 69 4.35 11.71 3.75
C ASP A 69 4.77 11.27 5.15
N CYS A 70 4.93 9.96 5.37
CA CYS A 70 6.01 9.59 6.29
C CYS A 70 7.26 10.16 5.61
N VAL A 71 7.74 11.31 6.10
CA VAL A 71 8.80 12.12 5.49
C VAL A 71 9.94 11.19 5.04
N GLY A 72 10.06 10.97 3.72
CA GLY A 72 11.04 10.05 3.12
C GLY A 72 10.51 8.74 2.50
N PHE A 73 9.21 8.39 2.63
CA PHE A 73 8.63 7.17 2.07
C PHE A 73 7.78 7.41 0.80
N THR A 74 8.44 7.85 -0.27
CA THR A 74 7.87 7.84 -1.62
C THR A 74 8.09 6.47 -2.27
N GLY A 75 7.48 5.45 -1.68
CA GLY A 75 7.58 4.07 -2.13
C GLY A 75 6.77 3.78 -3.38
N LYS A 76 7.34 3.11 -4.39
CA LYS A 76 6.56 2.46 -5.47
C LYS A 76 5.85 1.18 -5.00
N GLY A 77 5.32 1.18 -3.76
CA GLY A 77 4.43 0.19 -3.15
C GLY A 77 4.76 -1.31 -3.26
N ARG A 78 5.96 -1.69 -3.70
CA ARG A 78 6.30 -3.08 -4.05
C ARG A 78 7.07 -3.75 -2.93
N ARG A 79 6.59 -4.92 -2.49
CA ARG A 79 7.27 -5.74 -1.47
C ARG A 79 8.69 -6.11 -1.93
N GLY A 80 9.67 -5.94 -1.04
CA GLY A 80 11.09 -6.21 -1.28
C GLY A 80 11.82 -5.17 -2.13
N LYS A 81 11.17 -4.05 -2.50
CA LYS A 81 11.84 -2.91 -3.15
C LYS A 81 11.70 -1.68 -2.27
N TYR A 82 12.71 -1.44 -1.45
CA TYR A 82 12.97 -0.13 -0.85
C TYR A 82 13.44 0.84 -1.95
N PRO A 83 12.67 1.86 -2.36
CA PRO A 83 13.31 3.02 -2.94
C PRO A 83 14.06 3.73 -1.82
N ARG A 84 15.33 4.00 -2.08
CA ARG A 84 16.21 4.77 -1.22
C ARG A 84 15.49 6.04 -0.73
N TYR A 85 15.64 6.38 0.54
CA TYR A 85 15.29 7.70 1.09
C TYR A 85 15.88 8.78 0.18
N TYR A 86 15.05 9.69 -0.34
CA TYR A 86 15.57 10.95 -0.85
C TYR A 86 15.55 11.96 0.30
N SER A 87 16.72 12.52 0.57
CA SER A 87 17.00 13.68 1.42
C SER A 87 16.28 14.93 0.95
#